data_AF-A0A662VH27-F1
#
_entry.id   AF-A0A662VH27-F1
#
_cell.length_a   1.000
_cell.length_b   1.000
_cell.length_c   1.000
_cell.angle_alpha   90.00
_cell.angle_beta   90.00
_cell.angle_gamma   90.00
#
_symmetry.space_group_name_H-M   'P 1'
#
loop_
_entity.id
_entity.type
_entity.pdbx_description
1 polymer ?
#
loop_
_entity_poly.entity_id
_entity_poly.type
_entity_poly.pdbx_seq_one_letter_code
_entity_poly.pdbx_strand_id
1 'polypeptide(L)'
;MNKNKVLGVLMIVLSLVLFMIYTYLVYFVDEKISFIVIKTTVYLSVVVLIVAFMYVGYALIKTPSIPPEELEKIIDEILKEENQQNNTSSKE
;
A
#
# COMPACT_ATOMS: atom_id res chain seq x y z
N MET A 1 -6.53 -15.59 -23.62
CA MET A 1 -6.88 -14.34 -22.90
C MET A 1 -5.69 -13.93 -22.05
N ASN A 2 -5.35 -12.64 -21.99
CA ASN A 2 -4.14 -12.12 -21.34
C ASN A 2 -3.98 -12.69 -19.92
N LYS A 3 -2.82 -13.29 -19.63
CA LYS A 3 -2.47 -13.88 -18.32
C LYS A 3 -2.68 -12.88 -17.18
N ASN A 4 -2.38 -11.62 -17.46
CA ASN A 4 -2.55 -10.49 -16.55
C ASN A 4 -4.04 -10.20 -16.22
N LYS A 5 -4.94 -10.42 -17.18
CA LYS A 5 -6.39 -10.26 -16.98
C LYS A 5 -6.98 -11.37 -16.12
N VAL A 6 -6.48 -12.60 -16.29
CA VAL A 6 -6.90 -13.76 -15.47
C VAL A 6 -6.44 -13.58 -14.02
N LEU A 7 -5.20 -13.16 -13.81
CA LEU A 7 -4.67 -12.91 -12.47
C LEU A 7 -5.43 -11.77 -11.77
N GLY A 8 -5.75 -10.70 -12.50
CA GLY A 8 -6.55 -9.59 -11.98
C GLY A 8 -7.96 -10.01 -11.57
N VAL A 9 -8.67 -10.78 -12.40
CA VAL A 9 -10.01 -11.29 -12.09
C VAL A 9 -9.96 -12.26 -10.90
N LEU A 10 -8.95 -13.13 -10.85
CA LEU A 10 -8.77 -14.07 -9.74
C LEU A 10 -8.57 -13.34 -8.41
N MET A 11 -7.76 -12.27 -8.39
CA MET A 11 -7.55 -11.42 -7.22
C MET A 11 -8.84 -10.74 -6.75
N ILE A 12 -9.64 -10.22 -7.69
CA ILE A 12 -10.93 -9.58 -7.37
C ILE A 12 -11.89 -10.59 -6.74
N VAL A 13 -12.03 -11.77 -7.35
CA VAL A 13 -12.94 -12.82 -6.87
C VAL A 13 -12.48 -13.33 -5.51
N LEU A 14 -11.18 -13.57 -5.32
CA LEU A 14 -10.63 -14.03 -4.06
C LEU A 14 -10.87 -13.03 -2.93
N SER A 15 -10.65 -11.74 -3.19
CA SER A 15 -10.92 -10.66 -2.22
C SER A 15 -12.39 -10.59 -1.84
N LEU A 16 -13.29 -10.67 -2.83
CA LEU A 16 -14.73 -10.64 -2.61
C LEU A 16 -15.22 -11.84 -1.77
N VAL A 17 -14.67 -13.03 -2.04
CA VAL A 17 -14.99 -14.25 -1.30
C VAL A 17 -14.48 -14.17 0.14
N LEU A 18 -13.24 -13.71 0.36
CA LEU A 18 -12.69 -13.49 1.71
C LEU A 18 -13.55 -12.50 2.50
N PHE A 19 -14.00 -11.43 1.86
CA PHE A 19 -14.86 -10.42 2.48
C PHE A 19 -16.19 -11.02 2.93
N MET A 20 -16.88 -11.76 2.06
CA MET A 20 -18.13 -12.44 2.38
C MET A 20 -17.97 -13.44 3.54
N ILE A 21 -16.91 -14.26 3.52
CA ILE A 21 -16.62 -15.22 4.59
C ILE A 21 -16.33 -14.49 5.90
N TYR A 22 -15.56 -13.41 5.86
CA TYR A 22 -15.25 -12.61 7.05
C TYR A 22 -16.50 -11.97 7.66
N THR A 23 -17.35 -11.33 6.85
CA THR A 23 -18.62 -10.77 7.31
C THR A 23 -19.51 -11.86 7.91
N TYR A 24 -19.58 -13.04 7.29
CA TYR A 24 -20.34 -14.17 7.83
C TYR A 24 -19.77 -14.66 9.19
N LEU A 25 -18.46 -14.82 9.31
CA LEU A 25 -17.80 -15.22 10.56
C LEU A 25 -17.98 -14.21 11.68
N VAL A 26 -18.04 -12.92 11.34
CA VAL A 26 -18.20 -11.85 12.33
C VAL A 26 -19.65 -11.77 12.82
N TYR A 27 -20.65 -11.94 11.96
CA TYR A 27 -22.05 -11.70 12.32
C TYR A 27 -22.86 -12.97 12.67
N PHE A 28 -22.55 -14.12 12.09
CA PHE A 28 -23.37 -15.33 12.21
C PHE A 28 -22.76 -16.43 13.09
N VAL A 29 -21.49 -16.31 13.48
CA VAL A 29 -20.82 -17.28 14.36
C VAL A 29 -20.94 -16.86 15.82
N ASP A 30 -21.07 -17.85 16.70
CA ASP A 30 -21.16 -17.78 18.16
C ASP A 30 -20.37 -16.60 18.77
N GLU A 31 -21.01 -15.86 19.70
CA GLU A 31 -20.52 -14.58 20.22
C GLU A 31 -19.08 -14.64 20.75
N LYS A 32 -18.66 -15.79 21.28
CA LYS A 32 -17.29 -15.96 21.79
C LYS A 32 -16.23 -15.93 20.68
N ILE A 33 -16.53 -16.53 19.53
CA ILE A 33 -15.62 -16.59 18.40
C ILE A 33 -15.68 -15.27 17.63
N SER A 34 -16.87 -14.69 17.45
CA SER A 34 -17.02 -13.36 16.85
C SER A 34 -16.21 -12.31 17.61
N PHE A 35 -16.27 -12.31 18.95
CA PHE A 35 -15.51 -11.39 19.78
C PHE A 35 -13.99 -11.56 19.64
N ILE A 36 -13.49 -12.81 19.53
CA ILE A 36 -12.06 -13.08 19.31
C ILE A 36 -11.61 -12.58 17.93
N VAL A 37 -12.44 -12.76 16.90
CA VAL A 37 -12.14 -12.36 15.52
C VAL A 37 -12.10 -10.84 15.42
N ILE A 38 -13.13 -10.16 15.92
CA ILE A 38 -13.20 -8.68 15.94
C ILE A 38 -12.03 -8.09 16.73
N LYS A 39 -11.73 -8.63 17.92
CA LYS A 39 -10.63 -8.13 18.74
C LYS A 39 -9.29 -8.25 18.02
N THR A 40 -9.07 -9.37 17.31
CA THR A 40 -7.85 -9.61 16.54
C THR A 40 -7.76 -8.68 15.33
N THR A 41 -8.83 -8.49 14.56
CA THR A 41 -8.79 -7.63 13.38
C THR A 41 -8.68 -6.15 13.73
N VAL A 42 -9.36 -5.69 14.78
CA VAL A 42 -9.20 -4.33 15.30
C VAL A 42 -7.77 -4.12 15.80
N TYR A 43 -7.22 -5.08 16.56
CA TYR A 43 -5.83 -5.02 17.00
C TYR A 43 -4.87 -4.94 15.80
N LEU A 44 -5.05 -5.78 14.79
CA LEU A 44 -4.22 -5.78 13.59
C LEU A 44 -4.32 -4.45 12.82
N SER A 45 -5.53 -3.90 12.70
CA SER A 45 -5.75 -2.58 12.10
C SER A 45 -5.00 -1.48 12.85
N VAL A 46 -5.00 -1.53 14.18
CA VAL A 46 -4.26 -0.57 15.02
C VAL A 46 -2.75 -0.77 14.85
N VAL A 47 -2.26 -2.01 14.77
CA VAL A 47 -0.83 -2.29 14.51
C VAL A 47 -0.39 -1.70 13.17
N VAL A 48 -1.19 -1.86 12.11
CA VAL A 48 -0.89 -1.28 10.80
C VAL A 48 -0.81 0.26 10.89
N LEU A 49 -1.74 0.89 11.60
CA LEU A 49 -1.69 2.33 11.84
C LEU A 49 -0.44 2.75 12.60
N ILE A 50 -0.06 2.03 13.66
CA ILE A 50 1.14 2.32 14.44
C ILE A 50 2.40 2.17 13.58
N VAL A 51 2.48 1.13 12.74
CA VAL A 51 3.60 0.95 11.81
C VAL A 51 3.67 2.11 10.82
N ALA A 52 2.53 2.56 10.29
CA ALA A 52 2.49 3.74 9.43
C ALA A 52 2.95 5.02 10.15
N PHE A 53 2.49 5.27 11.38
CA PHE A 53 2.95 6.40 12.19
C PHE A 53 4.43 6.31 12.53
N MET A 54 4.93 5.10 12.81
CA MET A 54 6.34 4.85 13.06
C MET A 54 7.18 5.15 11.83
N TYR A 55 6.70 4.78 10.64
CA TYR A 55 7.37 5.12 9.37
C TYR A 55 7.41 6.63 9.14
N VAL A 56 6.32 7.33 9.38
CA VAL A 56 6.28 8.81 9.27
C VAL A 56 7.20 9.46 10.29
N GLY A 57 7.19 9.00 11.56
CA GLY A 57 8.09 9.50 12.60
C GLY A 57 9.57 9.25 12.26
N TYR A 58 9.88 8.08 11.68
CA TYR A 58 11.21 7.77 11.18
C TYR A 58 11.62 8.72 10.04
N ALA A 59 10.72 9.00 9.09
CA ALA A 59 10.98 9.92 8.00
C ALA A 59 11.23 11.36 8.51
N LEU A 60 10.49 11.83 9.52
CA LEU A 60 10.68 13.17 10.10
C LEU A 60 12.01 13.32 10.86
N ILE A 61 12.50 12.25 11.51
CA ILE A 61 13.84 12.29 12.14
C ILE A 61 14.91 12.35 11.05
N LYS A 62 14.66 11.69 9.93
CA LYS A 62 15.64 11.50 8.86
C LYS A 62 15.50 12.50 7.72
N THR A 63 14.54 13.43 7.76
CA THR A 63 14.40 14.49 6.74
C THR A 63 15.65 15.35 6.77
N PRO A 64 16.55 15.22 5.76
CA PRO A 64 17.66 16.13 5.65
C PRO A 64 17.06 17.49 5.31
N SER A 65 17.35 18.50 6.15
CA SER A 65 16.95 19.89 5.90
C SER A 65 17.77 20.45 4.75
N ILE A 66 17.58 19.90 3.55
CA ILE A 66 18.26 20.32 2.33
C ILE A 66 17.76 21.73 2.00
N PRO A 67 18.64 22.70 1.74
CA PRO A 67 18.25 24.03 1.30
C PRO A 67 17.31 23.93 0.08
N PRO A 68 16.30 24.80 -0.03
CA PRO A 68 15.33 24.74 -1.13
C PRO A 68 15.99 24.74 -2.53
N GLU A 69 17.15 25.39 -2.66
CA GLU A 69 17.92 25.49 -3.90
C GLU A 69 18.58 24.17 -4.35
N GLU A 70 18.96 23.31 -3.40
CA GLU A 70 19.50 21.98 -3.68
C GLU A 70 18.39 20.98 -3.99
N LEU A 71 17.22 21.13 -3.37
CA LEU A 71 16.03 20.32 -3.65
C LEU A 71 15.51 20.55 -5.07
N GLU A 72 15.51 21.81 -5.52
CA GLU A 72 15.11 22.19 -6.89
C GLU A 72 16.05 21.58 -7.94
N LYS A 73 17.37 21.59 -7.69
CA LYS A 73 18.36 20.93 -8.57
C LYS A 73 18.17 19.42 -8.66
N ILE A 74 17.90 18.74 -7.53
CA ILE A 74 17.67 17.29 -7.51
C ILE A 74 16.39 16.93 -8.28
N ILE A 75 15.33 17.72 -8.12
CA ILE A 75 14.07 17.52 -8.87
C ILE A 75 14.29 17.74 -10.37
N ASP A 76 15.02 18.78 -10.76
CA ASP A 76 15.37 19.05 -12.17
C ASP A 76 16.21 17.95 -12.80
N GLU A 77 17.15 17.38 -12.03
CA GLU A 77 18.01 16.28 -12.49
C GLU A 77 17.20 14.98 -12.67
N ILE A 78 16.33 14.64 -11.71
CA ILE A 78 15.39 13.50 -11.81
C ILE A 78 14.49 13.66 -13.04
N LEU A 79 13.92 14.85 -13.27
CA LEU A 79 13.07 15.10 -14.44
C LEU A 79 13.85 15.00 -15.76
N LYS A 80 15.11 15.43 -15.80
CA LYS A 80 15.95 15.29 -17.00
C LYS A 80 16.28 13.82 -17.30
N GLU A 81 16.67 13.05 -16.28
CA GLU A 81 16.96 11.62 -16.44
C GLU A 81 15.73 10.85 -16.93
N GLU A 82 14.55 11.12 -16.34
CA GLU A 82 13.31 10.47 -16.75
C GLU A 82 12.94 10.81 -18.21
N ASN A 83 13.16 12.06 -18.62
CA ASN A 83 12.98 12.46 -20.01
C ASN A 83 14.01 11.83 -20.96
N GLN A 84 15.28 11.71 -20.56
CA GLN A 84 16.31 11.04 -21.36
C GLN A 84 16.08 9.53 -21.49
N GLN A 85 15.44 8.90 -20.51
CA GLN A 85 15.11 7.49 -20.58
C GLN A 85 13.87 7.24 -21.45
N ASN A 86 12.88 8.15 -21.40
CA ASN A 86 11.67 8.06 -22.23
C ASN A 86 11.96 8.24 -23.73
N ASN A 87 12.89 9.13 -24.09
CA ASN A 87 13.18 9.48 -25.47
C ASN A 87 14.22 8.54 -26.09
N THR A 88 14.99 7.81 -25.27
CA THR A 88 15.82 6.68 -25.70
C THR A 88 14.96 5.44 -25.94
N SER A 89 13.98 5.16 -25.06
CA SER A 89 13.04 4.03 -25.22
C SER A 89 12.01 4.22 -26.35
N SER A 90 11.85 5.45 -26.86
CA SER A 90 10.95 5.78 -27.98
C SER A 90 11.66 5.80 -29.35
N LYS A 91 12.99 5.62 -29.37
CA LYS A 91 13.81 5.57 -30.59
C LYS A 91 14.29 4.16 -30.97
N GLU A 92 14.08 3.17 -30.11
CA GLU A 92 14.18 1.72 -30.42
C GLU A 92 12.81 1.15 -30.82
#